data_AF-A0A2N5DSY2-F1
#
_entry.id   AF-A0A2N5DSY2-F1
#
_cell.length_a   1.000
_cell.length_b   1.000
_cell.length_c   1.000
_cell.angle_alpha   90.00
_cell.angle_beta   90.00
_cell.angle_gamma   90.00
#
_symmetry.space_group_name_H-M   'P 1'
#
loop_
_entity.id
_entity.type
_entity.pdbx_description
1 polymer ?
#
loop_
_entity_poly.entity_id
_entity_poly.type
_entity_poly.pdbx_seq_one_letter_code
_entity_poly.pdbx_strand_id
1 'polypeptide(L)'
;MSRTAAHTVYRATAAWTPQGKTVPGLTLSYTLTQIKDEAGYYSIVDPASMSITMPGAGAGTEKTVLEGMRQRLPAGEEFTPYSITEITDFPSYVAHRPDEPLTYCHKEKQK
;
A
#
# COMPACT_ATOMS: atom_id res chain seq x y z
N MET A 1 -16.15 7.38 26.81
CA MET A 1 -16.66 7.50 25.42
C MET A 1 -16.14 6.31 24.64
N SER A 2 -17.02 5.40 24.20
CA SER A 2 -16.61 4.25 23.37
C SER A 2 -16.59 4.71 21.92
N ARG A 3 -15.40 4.99 21.36
CA ARG A 3 -15.23 5.25 19.93
C ARG A 3 -15.29 3.90 19.22
N THR A 4 -16.40 3.60 18.56
CA THR A 4 -16.44 2.51 17.57
C THR A 4 -15.62 2.98 16.37
N ALA A 5 -14.32 2.68 16.35
CA ALA A 5 -13.50 3.01 15.19
C ALA A 5 -14.07 2.24 13.99
N ALA A 6 -14.39 2.94 12.90
CA ALA A 6 -14.88 2.30 11.70
C ALA A 6 -13.71 1.53 11.06
N HIS A 7 -13.74 0.21 11.15
CA HIS A 7 -12.74 -0.65 10.53
C HIS A 7 -13.20 -0.95 9.10
N THR A 8 -12.38 -0.61 8.11
CA THR A 8 -12.63 -1.01 6.72
C THR A 8 -11.60 -2.04 6.31
N VAL A 9 -12.06 -3.17 5.80
CA VAL A 9 -11.20 -4.24 5.29
C VAL A 9 -11.13 -4.12 3.77
N TYR A 10 -9.91 -4.09 3.24
CA TYR A 10 -9.61 -4.02 1.82
C TYR A 10 -8.85 -5.26 1.38
N ARG A 11 -9.08 -5.64 0.13
CA ARG A 11 -8.14 -6.49 -0.60
C ARG A 11 -7.23 -5.59 -1.42
N ALA A 12 -5.96 -5.54 -1.06
CA ALA A 12 -4.97 -4.70 -1.69
C ALA A 12 -4.08 -5.52 -2.61
N THR A 13 -3.60 -4.87 -3.67
CA THR A 13 -2.66 -5.45 -4.63
C THR A 13 -1.56 -4.45 -4.93
N ALA A 14 -0.31 -4.88 -4.76
CA ALA A 14 0.87 -4.17 -5.23
C ALA A 14 1.45 -4.92 -6.43
N ALA A 15 1.68 -4.22 -7.53
CA ALA A 15 2.17 -4.81 -8.78
C ALA A 15 3.43 -4.06 -9.24
N TRP A 16 4.50 -4.80 -9.48
CA TRP A 16 5.76 -4.28 -10.01
C TRP A 16 5.87 -4.66 -11.49
N THR A 17 5.80 -3.65 -12.35
CA THR A 17 5.89 -3.82 -13.80
C THR A 17 7.27 -3.35 -14.27
N PRO A 18 8.09 -4.24 -14.86
CA PRO A 18 9.39 -3.84 -15.41
C PRO A 18 9.23 -2.77 -16.48
N GLN A 19 10.22 -1.88 -16.58
CA GLN A 19 10.22 -0.82 -17.59
C GLN A 19 10.06 -1.41 -19.01
N GLY A 20 9.19 -0.80 -19.81
CA GLY A 20 8.89 -1.26 -21.17
C GLY A 20 8.01 -2.51 -21.26
N LYS A 21 7.44 -2.97 -20.14
CA LYS A 21 6.43 -4.05 -20.11
C LYS A 21 5.06 -3.50 -19.73
N THR A 22 4.02 -4.20 -20.15
CA THR A 22 2.61 -3.91 -19.83
C THR A 22 2.01 -4.88 -18.82
N VAL A 23 2.71 -5.98 -18.51
CA VAL A 23 2.28 -7.02 -17.59
C VAL A 23 3.20 -7.02 -16.37
N PRO A 24 2.65 -7.06 -15.13
CA PRO A 24 3.46 -7.16 -13.92
C PRO A 24 4.35 -8.40 -13.92
N GLY A 25 5.62 -8.23 -13.52
CA GLY A 25 6.54 -9.35 -13.29
C GLY A 25 6.40 -9.94 -11.88
N LEU A 26 5.82 -9.16 -10.95
CA LEU A 26 5.54 -9.54 -9.58
C LEU A 26 4.25 -8.86 -9.13
N THR A 27 3.36 -9.66 -8.54
CA THR A 27 2.14 -9.17 -7.91
C THR A 27 2.06 -9.71 -6.48
N LEU A 28 1.88 -8.82 -5.51
CA LEU A 28 1.56 -9.15 -4.12
C LEU A 28 0.10 -8.81 -3.86
N SER A 29 -0.68 -9.79 -3.40
CA SER A 29 -2.05 -9.59 -2.93
C SER A 29 -2.11 -9.82 -1.43
N TYR A 30 -2.88 -9.01 -0.71
CA TYR A 30 -3.02 -9.11 0.75
C TYR A 30 -4.31 -8.45 1.24
N THR A 31 -4.71 -8.81 2.45
CA THR A 31 -5.77 -8.15 3.19
C THR A 31 -5.18 -7.03 4.05
N LEU A 32 -5.78 -5.85 3.96
CA LEU A 32 -5.44 -4.67 4.73
C LEU A 32 -6.67 -4.23 5.53
N THR A 33 -6.53 -4.09 6.83
CA THR A 33 -7.53 -3.41 7.67
C THR A 33 -7.07 -1.98 7.90
N GLN A 34 -7.94 -1.00 7.64
CA GLN A 34 -7.72 0.38 8.07
C GLN A 34 -8.65 0.77 9.19
N ILE A 35 -8.10 1.45 10.18
CA ILE A 35 -8.81 2.04 11.32
C ILE A 35 -8.59 3.53 11.25
N LYS A 36 -9.65 4.31 11.04
CA LYS A 36 -9.57 5.78 10.94
C LYS A 36 -9.86 6.43 12.27
N ASP A 37 -9.13 7.50 12.57
CA ASP A 37 -9.41 8.41 13.67
C ASP A 37 -9.40 9.87 13.17
N GLU A 38 -9.40 10.84 14.09
CA GLU A 38 -9.42 12.27 13.75
C GLU A 38 -8.06 12.78 13.24
N ALA A 39 -6.95 12.11 13.58
CA ALA A 39 -5.60 12.54 13.25
C ALA A 39 -5.03 11.83 12.03
N GLY A 40 -5.57 10.66 11.67
CA GLY A 40 -5.07 9.85 10.58
C GLY A 40 -5.76 8.50 10.47
N TYR A 41 -4.98 7.52 10.03
CA TYR A 41 -5.43 6.14 9.95
C TYR A 41 -4.31 5.16 10.29
N TYR A 42 -4.69 4.05 10.88
CA TYR A 42 -3.84 2.91 11.12
C TYR A 42 -4.06 1.87 10.02
N SER A 43 -2.99 1.29 9.52
CA SER A 43 -2.98 0.25 8.50
C SER A 43 -2.44 -1.04 9.11
N ILE A 44 -3.22 -2.12 9.05
CA ILE A 44 -2.84 -3.44 9.58
C ILE A 44 -2.92 -4.44 8.43
N VAL A 45 -1.77 -4.97 8.04
CA VAL A 45 -1.69 -6.02 7.01
C VAL A 45 -1.79 -7.38 7.67
N ASP A 46 -2.62 -8.28 7.12
CA ASP A 46 -2.67 -9.69 7.53
C ASP A 46 -1.60 -10.50 6.77
N PRO A 47 -0.51 -10.95 7.42
CA PRO A 47 0.56 -11.68 6.73
C PRO A 47 0.12 -13.06 6.23
N ALA A 48 -0.88 -13.68 6.86
CA ALA A 48 -1.39 -14.98 6.46
C ALA A 48 -2.19 -14.88 5.15
N SER A 49 -2.83 -13.74 4.90
CA SER A 49 -3.56 -13.46 3.65
C SER A 49 -2.66 -13.20 2.43
N MET A 50 -1.36 -12.97 2.65
CA MET A 50 -0.43 -12.61 1.56
C MET A 50 -0.27 -13.74 0.56
N SER A 51 -0.33 -13.39 -0.73
CA SER A 51 0.02 -14.27 -1.84
C SER A 51 0.86 -13.53 -2.88
N ILE A 52 1.76 -14.28 -3.52
CA ILE A 52 2.61 -13.80 -4.61
C ILE A 52 2.21 -14.47 -5.92
N THR A 53 2.26 -13.72 -7.01
CA THR A 53 2.24 -14.26 -8.37
C THR A 53 3.42 -13.68 -9.14
N MET A 54 4.24 -14.56 -9.71
CA MET A 54 5.39 -14.21 -10.54
C MET A 54 5.39 -15.07 -11.81
N PRO A 55 4.82 -14.56 -12.92
CA PRO A 55 4.74 -15.32 -14.16
C PRO A 55 6.10 -15.86 -14.61
N GLY A 56 6.22 -17.19 -14.75
CA GLY A 56 7.43 -17.87 -15.22
C GLY A 56 8.49 -18.17 -14.15
N ALA A 57 8.32 -17.74 -12.89
CA ALA A 57 9.32 -17.94 -11.83
C ALA A 57 9.29 -19.34 -11.18
N GLY A 58 8.15 -20.04 -11.29
CA GLY A 58 7.90 -21.34 -10.64
C GLY A 58 7.61 -21.23 -9.13
N ALA A 59 6.92 -22.24 -8.58
CA ALA A 59 6.38 -22.19 -7.22
C ALA A 59 7.43 -22.02 -6.11
N GLY A 60 8.65 -22.56 -6.30
CA GLY A 60 9.73 -22.40 -5.31
C GLY A 60 10.21 -20.95 -5.17
N THR A 61 10.29 -20.23 -6.29
CA THR A 61 10.66 -18.82 -6.33
C THR A 61 9.57 -17.96 -5.70
N GLU A 62 8.30 -18.20 -6.07
CA GLU A 62 7.16 -17.48 -5.48
C GLU A 62 7.09 -17.65 -3.97
N LYS A 63 7.32 -18.87 -3.46
CA LYS A 63 7.38 -19.14 -2.02
C LYS A 63 8.49 -18.34 -1.33
N THR A 64 9.70 -18.34 -1.91
CA THR A 64 10.86 -17.61 -1.37
C THR A 64 10.58 -16.11 -1.30
N VAL A 65 9.98 -15.55 -2.36
CA VAL A 65 9.60 -14.13 -2.40
C VAL A 65 8.50 -13.81 -1.39
N LEU A 66 7.49 -14.68 -1.27
CA LEU A 66 6.42 -14.51 -0.28
C LEU A 66 6.95 -14.49 1.16
N GLU A 67 7.85 -15.41 1.51
CA GLU A 67 8.52 -15.43 2.82
C GLU A 67 9.31 -14.14 3.05
N GLY A 68 10.06 -13.68 2.05
CA GLY A 68 10.77 -12.41 2.10
C GLY A 68 9.86 -11.18 2.21
N MET A 69 8.66 -11.20 1.66
CA MET A 69 7.68 -10.10 1.81
C MET A 69 7.08 -10.09 3.21
N ARG A 70 6.73 -11.26 3.75
CA ARG A 70 6.21 -11.40 5.13
C ARG A 70 7.20 -10.91 6.18
N GLN A 71 8.50 -11.06 5.94
CA GLN A 71 9.55 -10.58 6.85
C GLN A 71 9.79 -9.08 6.75
N ARG A 72 9.59 -8.47 5.57
CA ARG A 72 9.89 -7.05 5.33
C ARG A 72 8.71 -6.13 5.63
N LEU A 73 7.49 -6.60 5.38
CA LEU A 73 6.31 -5.84 5.73
C LEU A 73 6.13 -5.87 7.25
N PRO A 74 5.95 -4.70 7.89
CA PRO A 74 5.84 -4.65 9.34
C PRO A 74 4.68 -5.55 9.78
N ALA A 75 4.98 -6.52 10.63
CA ALA A 75 3.96 -7.27 11.34
C ALA A 75 3.39 -6.34 12.41
N GLY A 76 2.39 -5.56 12.05
CA GLY A 76 1.80 -4.63 12.99
C GLY A 76 0.99 -3.51 12.35
N GLU A 77 0.67 -2.58 13.22
CA GLU A 77 -0.12 -1.40 12.92
C GLU A 77 0.81 -0.26 12.51
N GLU A 78 0.60 0.30 11.31
CA GLU A 78 1.31 1.47 10.82
C GLU A 78 0.38 2.68 10.84
N PHE A 79 0.74 3.71 11.63
CA PHE A 79 -0.02 4.95 11.67
C PHE A 79 0.43 5.91 10.56
N THR A 80 -0.53 6.45 9.82
CA THR A 80 -0.32 7.50 8.83
C THR A 80 -1.16 8.73 9.21
N PRO A 81 -0.54 9.86 9.60
CA PRO A 81 -1.30 11.06 9.94
C PRO A 81 -1.83 11.76 8.68
N TYR A 82 -2.99 12.39 8.76
CA TYR A 82 -3.54 13.15 7.61
C TYR A 82 -2.68 14.35 7.21
N SER A 83 -1.89 14.89 8.14
CA SER A 83 -0.96 15.99 7.89
C SER A 83 0.15 15.68 6.89
N ILE A 84 0.39 14.40 6.54
CA ILE A 84 1.32 14.08 5.45
C ILE A 84 0.77 14.47 4.08
N THR A 85 -0.51 14.83 3.96
CA THR A 85 -1.12 15.22 2.68
C THR A 85 -1.64 16.64 2.79
N GLU A 86 -1.17 17.49 1.88
CA GLU A 86 -1.64 18.86 1.71
C GLU A 86 -2.37 18.96 0.37
N ILE A 87 -3.67 19.24 0.39
CA ILE A 87 -4.45 19.45 -0.84
C ILE A 87 -4.17 20.87 -1.32
N THR A 88 -3.53 21.00 -2.48
CA THR A 88 -3.21 22.31 -3.09
C THR A 88 -4.33 22.80 -3.98
N ASP A 89 -4.82 21.95 -4.88
CA ASP A 89 -5.93 22.23 -5.81
C ASP A 89 -6.58 20.92 -6.25
N PHE A 90 -7.71 20.54 -5.67
CA PHE A 90 -8.31 19.21 -5.86
C PHE A 90 -8.56 18.90 -7.35
N PRO A 91 -8.10 17.76 -7.89
CA PRO A 91 -7.61 16.56 -7.17
C PRO A 91 -6.09 16.50 -6.94
N SER A 92 -5.37 17.62 -7.08
CA SER A 92 -3.93 17.75 -6.85
C SER A 92 -3.59 17.92 -5.37
N TYR A 93 -2.48 17.34 -4.95
CA TYR A 93 -1.98 17.36 -3.57
C TYR A 93 -0.46 17.18 -3.50
N VAL A 94 0.12 17.53 -2.37
CA VAL A 94 1.52 17.30 -2.01
C VAL A 94 1.58 16.28 -0.87
N ALA A 95 2.43 15.27 -1.00
CA ALA A 95 2.72 14.33 0.07
C ALA A 95 4.04 14.69 0.77
N HIS A 96 3.95 14.95 2.07
CA HIS A 96 5.00 15.32 3.02
C HIS A 96 5.37 14.11 3.90
N ARG A 97 5.88 13.02 3.32
CA ARG A 97 6.31 11.87 4.12
C ARG A 97 7.64 12.18 4.82
N PRO A 98 7.79 11.86 6.13
CA PRO A 98 9.07 11.98 6.80
C PRO A 98 10.16 11.21 6.05
N ASP A 99 11.35 11.80 5.95
CA ASP A 99 12.53 11.20 5.31
C ASP A 99 12.41 10.88 3.81
N GLU A 100 11.32 11.30 3.15
CA GLU A 100 11.14 11.19 1.70
C GLU A 100 11.11 12.57 1.04
N PRO A 101 11.55 12.68 -0.24
CA PRO A 101 11.31 13.87 -1.03
C PRO A 101 9.81 14.16 -1.18
N LEU A 102 9.46 15.45 -1.24
CA LEU A 102 8.09 15.89 -1.51
C LEU A 102 7.59 15.28 -2.82
N THR A 103 6.45 14.60 -2.73
CA THR A 103 5.80 14.01 -3.91
C THR A 103 4.65 14.90 -4.35
N TYR A 104 4.72 15.38 -5.59
CA TYR A 104 3.68 16.20 -6.21
C TYR A 104 2.76 15.34 -7.05
N CYS A 105 1.51 15.21 -6.62
CA CYS A 105 0.49 14.45 -7.31
C CYS A 105 -0.51 15.41 -7.96
N HIS A 106 -0.73 15.24 -9.26
CA HIS A 106 -1.74 15.97 -10.02
C HIS A 106 -2.44 15.02 -10.99
N LYS A 107 -3.72 15.27 -11.25
CA LYS A 107 -4.43 14.55 -12.31
C LYS A 107 -3.99 15.13 -13.65
N GLU A 108 -3.43 14.29 -14.52
CA GLU A 108 -3.16 14.71 -15.90
C GLU A 108 -4.46 15.17 -16.57
N LYS A 109 -4.40 16.27 -17.31
CA LYS A 109 -5.53 16.71 -18.14
C LYS A 109 -5.74 15.67 -19.24
N GLN A 110 -6.87 14.97 -19.19
CA GLN A 110 -7.31 14.16 -20.33
C GLN A 110 -7.47 15.10 -21.53
N LYS A 111 -6.71 14.83 -22.60
CA LYS A 111 -6.88 15.47 -23.91
C LYS A 111 -8.00 14.81 -24.68
#